data_AF-A0A534GJY4-F1
#
_entry.id   AF-A0A534GJY4-F1
#
_cell.length_a   1.000
_cell.length_b   1.000
_cell.length_c   1.000
_cell.angle_alpha   90.00
_cell.angle_beta   90.00
_cell.angle_gamma   90.00
#
_symmetry.space_group_name_H-M   'P 1'
#
loop_
_entity.id
_entity.type
_entity.pdbx_description
1 polymer ?
#
loop_
_entity_poly.entity_id
_entity_poly.type
_entity_poly.pdbx_seq_one_letter_code
_entity_poly.pdbx_strand_id
1 'polypeptide(L)'
;MKTGLAAALAAGCLVFGVGIGLAAKEKPPGMEIMRGKPAKEAGLAALQEAEKLAGNGSWELLGVARVYYLSGNKAKGQALIDQVLNVKPKGTDWQRAGEIYADVGEAQKAEENFQKMLSTDPKEKDDTGRAEIGAWYIRTGRRDKGEELLSQALARNPGELWHYVRAAEAYLGVPPGR
;
A
#
# COMPACT_ATOMS: atom_id res chain seq x y z
N MET A 1 -14.62 81.63 4.60
CA MET A 1 -13.17 81.61 4.96
C MET A 1 -12.91 80.37 5.81
N LYS A 2 -12.22 79.39 5.23
CA LYS A 2 -10.93 78.84 5.71
C LYS A 2 -10.99 78.04 7.02
N THR A 3 -11.10 76.71 6.84
CA THR A 3 -10.25 75.63 7.36
C THR A 3 -9.50 75.81 8.69
N GLY A 4 -9.54 74.78 9.55
CA GLY A 4 -8.44 74.52 10.50
C GLY A 4 -8.69 73.49 11.60
N LEU A 5 -8.36 72.23 11.31
CA LEU A 5 -7.69 71.20 12.14
C LEU A 5 -8.06 70.98 13.64
N ALA A 6 -8.49 69.76 13.96
CA ALA A 6 -8.16 68.94 15.15
C ALA A 6 -9.03 67.67 15.10
N ALA A 7 -8.64 66.44 15.43
CA ALA A 7 -7.40 65.84 15.86
C ALA A 7 -7.57 64.33 15.59
N ALA A 8 -6.49 63.64 15.24
CA ALA A 8 -6.44 62.19 15.20
C ALA A 8 -6.52 61.61 16.62
N LEU A 9 -7.18 60.45 16.80
CA LEU A 9 -6.69 59.30 17.59
C LEU A 9 -7.75 58.18 17.70
N ALA A 10 -7.27 56.95 17.46
CA ALA A 10 -7.74 55.64 17.95
C ALA A 10 -9.16 55.16 17.53
N ALA A 11 -9.41 53.91 17.15
CA ALA A 11 -8.65 52.67 17.24
C ALA A 11 -9.04 51.77 16.07
N GLY A 12 -8.05 51.19 15.38
CA GLY A 12 -8.29 50.11 14.45
C GLY A 12 -8.74 48.87 15.22
N CYS A 13 -10.03 48.57 15.19
CA CYS A 13 -10.54 47.29 15.65
C CYS A 13 -10.09 46.21 14.66
N LEU A 14 -9.15 45.40 15.14
CA LEU A 14 -8.78 44.09 14.64
C LEU A 14 -10.01 43.28 14.25
N VAL A 15 -10.14 42.95 12.97
CA VAL A 15 -10.66 41.65 12.57
C VAL A 15 -9.61 41.01 11.67
N PHE A 16 -8.49 40.60 12.29
CA PHE A 16 -7.83 39.40 11.81
C PHE A 16 -8.80 38.26 12.08
N GLY A 17 -9.74 38.07 11.16
CA GLY A 17 -10.36 36.77 10.98
C GLY A 17 -9.21 35.85 10.69
N VAL A 18 -8.77 35.12 11.70
CA VAL A 18 -7.87 33.99 11.56
C VAL A 18 -8.58 33.09 10.58
N GLY A 19 -8.16 33.17 9.31
CA GLY A 19 -8.42 32.14 8.33
C GLY A 19 -7.71 30.90 8.82
N ILE A 20 -8.29 30.23 9.82
CA ILE A 20 -8.06 28.82 10.05
C ILE A 20 -8.64 28.20 8.80
N GLY A 21 -7.79 28.10 7.78
CA GLY A 21 -8.07 27.40 6.57
C GLY A 21 -8.35 25.95 6.95
N LEU A 22 -9.62 25.66 7.22
CA LEU A 22 -10.23 24.44 6.75
C LEU A 22 -10.09 24.49 5.23
N ALA A 23 -8.91 24.19 4.73
CA ALA A 23 -8.71 23.83 3.35
C ALA A 23 -9.56 22.60 3.16
N ALA A 24 -10.80 22.80 2.72
CA ALA A 24 -11.63 21.73 2.22
C ALA A 24 -10.76 21.03 1.18
N LYS A 25 -10.30 19.81 1.50
CA LYS A 25 -9.51 19.01 0.57
C LYS A 25 -10.27 19.03 -0.74
N GLU A 26 -9.66 19.59 -1.79
CA GLU A 26 -10.31 19.67 -3.10
C GLU A 26 -10.81 18.27 -3.46
N LYS A 27 -12.02 18.21 -4.02
CA LYS A 27 -12.59 16.91 -4.42
C LYS A 27 -11.64 16.28 -5.44
N PRO A 28 -11.34 14.97 -5.31
CA PRO A 28 -10.51 14.30 -6.29
C PRO A 28 -11.10 14.50 -7.70
N PRO A 29 -10.25 14.67 -8.73
CA PRO A 29 -10.69 15.07 -10.07
C PRO A 29 -11.51 14.00 -10.83
N GLY A 30 -11.69 12.80 -10.24
CA GLY A 30 -12.54 11.75 -10.79
C GLY A 30 -12.07 11.25 -12.17
N MET A 31 -13.03 10.94 -13.05
CA MET A 31 -12.72 10.41 -14.39
C MET A 31 -12.09 11.44 -15.35
N GLU A 32 -12.10 12.73 -15.00
CA GLU A 32 -11.66 13.81 -15.89
C GLU A 32 -10.17 13.71 -16.22
N ILE A 33 -9.36 13.20 -15.29
CA ILE A 33 -7.91 13.02 -15.49
C ILE A 33 -7.56 11.82 -16.39
N MET A 34 -8.51 10.93 -16.65
CA MET A 34 -8.30 9.65 -17.37
C MET A 34 -9.06 9.56 -18.69
N ARG A 35 -10.26 10.13 -18.77
CA ARG A 35 -11.18 9.92 -19.89
C ARG A 35 -10.58 10.44 -21.20
N GLY A 36 -10.64 9.61 -22.24
CA GLY A 36 -10.19 9.95 -23.59
C GLY A 36 -8.67 9.92 -23.79
N LYS A 37 -7.88 9.65 -22.73
CA LYS A 37 -6.42 9.51 -22.85
C LYS A 37 -6.04 8.10 -23.30
N PRO A 38 -4.87 7.92 -23.96
CA PRO A 38 -4.28 6.61 -24.17
C PRO A 38 -4.12 5.85 -22.84
N ALA A 39 -4.27 4.53 -22.85
CA ALA A 39 -4.30 3.71 -21.63
C ALA A 39 -3.10 3.94 -20.69
N LYS A 40 -1.90 4.10 -21.25
CA LYS A 40 -0.68 4.39 -20.48
C LYS A 40 -0.76 5.76 -19.78
N GLU A 41 -1.24 6.79 -20.47
CA GLU A 41 -1.38 8.13 -19.90
C GLU A 41 -2.50 8.19 -18.86
N ALA A 42 -3.63 7.54 -19.13
CA ALA A 42 -4.74 7.41 -18.18
C ALA A 42 -4.28 6.69 -16.90
N GLY A 43 -3.57 5.57 -17.05
CA GLY A 43 -3.03 4.80 -15.92
C GLY A 43 -2.02 5.61 -15.10
N LEU A 44 -1.11 6.35 -15.75
CA LEU A 44 -0.16 7.21 -15.04
C LEU A 44 -0.86 8.37 -14.32
N ALA A 45 -1.87 8.99 -14.92
CA ALA A 45 -2.65 10.03 -14.26
C ALA A 45 -3.40 9.47 -13.04
N ALA A 46 -3.97 8.27 -13.15
CA ALA A 46 -4.62 7.58 -12.04
C ALA A 46 -3.62 7.26 -10.90
N LEU A 47 -2.42 6.78 -11.23
CA LEU A 47 -1.39 6.45 -10.23
C LEU A 47 -0.86 7.70 -9.52
N GLN A 48 -0.70 8.81 -10.23
CA GLN A 48 -0.32 10.08 -9.62
C GLN A 48 -1.36 10.55 -8.59
N GLU A 49 -2.65 10.41 -8.90
CA GLU A 49 -3.70 10.76 -7.95
C GLU A 49 -3.78 9.76 -6.79
N ALA A 50 -3.64 8.47 -7.07
CA ALA A 50 -3.60 7.42 -6.04
C ALA A 50 -2.43 7.61 -5.07
N GLU A 51 -1.26 8.04 -5.54
CA GLU A 51 -0.10 8.36 -4.70
C GLU A 51 -0.37 9.53 -3.74
N LYS A 52 -1.02 10.61 -4.23
CA LYS A 52 -1.44 11.73 -3.36
C LYS A 52 -2.43 11.28 -2.29
N LEU A 53 -3.39 10.44 -2.67
CA LEU A 53 -4.42 9.93 -1.76
C LEU A 53 -3.84 8.93 -0.75
N ALA A 54 -2.87 8.12 -1.16
CA ALA A 54 -2.17 7.17 -0.29
C ALA A 54 -1.44 7.89 0.85
N GLY A 55 -0.87 9.08 0.58
CA GLY A 55 -0.12 9.84 1.56
C GLY A 55 1.01 9.00 2.16
N ASN A 56 0.92 8.72 3.47
CA ASN A 56 1.88 7.87 4.20
C ASN A 56 1.30 6.49 4.58
N GLY A 57 0.15 6.10 4.04
CA GLY A 57 -0.48 4.81 4.31
C GLY A 57 0.28 3.65 3.65
N SER A 58 0.77 2.70 4.44
CA SER A 58 1.62 1.61 3.93
C SER A 58 0.87 0.69 2.96
N TRP A 59 -0.38 0.35 3.29
CA TRP A 59 -1.24 -0.50 2.46
C TRP A 59 -1.51 0.13 1.09
N GLU A 60 -1.87 1.41 1.10
CA GLU A 60 -2.18 2.19 -0.11
C GLU A 60 -0.93 2.39 -0.96
N LEU A 61 0.19 2.78 -0.35
CA LEU A 61 1.46 2.98 -1.06
C LEU A 61 1.95 1.70 -1.71
N LEU A 62 1.86 0.53 -1.05
CA LEU A 62 2.22 -0.75 -1.64
C LEU A 62 1.26 -1.14 -2.79
N GLY A 63 -0.02 -0.79 -2.68
CA GLY A 63 -0.99 -0.95 -3.79
C GLY A 63 -0.60 -0.12 -5.02
N VAL A 64 -0.21 1.14 -4.82
CA VAL A 64 0.28 2.02 -5.91
C VAL A 64 1.62 1.49 -6.46
N ALA A 65 2.54 1.10 -5.58
CA ALA A 65 3.84 0.56 -5.94
C ALA A 65 3.72 -0.65 -6.85
N ARG A 66 2.81 -1.57 -6.50
CA ARG A 66 2.53 -2.77 -7.28
C ARG A 66 2.18 -2.47 -8.73
N VAL A 67 1.29 -1.50 -8.95
CA VAL A 67 0.86 -1.14 -10.31
C VAL A 67 2.00 -0.45 -11.06
N TYR A 68 2.77 0.45 -10.44
CA TYR A 68 3.98 1.00 -11.07
C TYR A 68 4.98 -0.10 -11.46
N TYR A 69 5.21 -1.08 -10.58
CA TYR A 69 6.15 -2.16 -10.82
C TYR A 69 5.71 -3.07 -11.98
N LEU A 70 4.45 -3.51 -11.97
CA LEU A 70 3.87 -4.39 -13.01
C LEU A 70 3.70 -3.68 -14.36
N SER A 71 3.48 -2.36 -14.37
CA SER A 71 3.36 -1.56 -15.60
C SER A 71 4.71 -1.15 -16.21
N GLY A 72 5.83 -1.60 -15.63
CA GLY A 72 7.18 -1.40 -16.15
C GLY A 72 7.91 -0.18 -15.57
N ASN A 73 7.25 0.67 -14.78
CA ASN A 73 7.95 1.71 -14.02
C ASN A 73 8.51 1.15 -12.70
N LYS A 74 9.43 0.18 -12.83
CA LYS A 74 10.05 -0.51 -11.70
C LYS A 74 10.72 0.44 -10.72
N ALA A 75 11.36 1.51 -11.21
CA ALA A 75 12.04 2.49 -10.37
C ALA A 75 11.07 3.19 -9.40
N LYS A 76 9.92 3.66 -9.90
CA LYS A 76 8.91 4.31 -9.05
C LYS A 76 8.25 3.30 -8.10
N GLY A 77 7.95 2.10 -8.58
CA GLY A 77 7.42 1.02 -7.73
C GLY A 77 8.38 0.66 -6.58
N GLN A 78 9.66 0.47 -6.89
CA GLN A 78 10.71 0.19 -5.91
C GLN A 78 10.83 1.30 -4.87
N ALA A 79 10.85 2.57 -5.30
CA ALA A 79 10.96 3.71 -4.38
C ALA A 79 9.79 3.76 -3.38
N LEU A 80 8.57 3.42 -3.81
CA LEU A 80 7.41 3.37 -2.92
C LEU A 80 7.47 2.17 -1.96
N ILE A 81 7.95 1.00 -2.41
CA ILE A 81 8.21 -0.14 -1.53
C ILE A 81 9.25 0.24 -0.47
N ASP A 82 10.35 0.85 -0.89
CA ASP A 82 11.43 1.28 0.01
C ASP A 82 10.95 2.34 1.01
N GLN A 83 10.08 3.27 0.58
CA GLN A 83 9.45 4.26 1.45
C GLN A 83 8.66 3.59 2.59
N VAL A 84 7.94 2.50 2.30
CA VAL A 84 7.18 1.77 3.32
C VAL A 84 8.10 0.96 4.23
N LEU A 85 9.06 0.25 3.64
CA LEU A 85 9.88 -0.72 4.36
C LEU A 85 11.04 -0.10 5.17
N ASN A 86 11.42 1.15 4.90
CA ASN A 86 12.52 1.83 5.61
C ASN A 86 12.08 2.65 6.84
N VAL A 87 10.78 2.75 7.14
CA VAL A 87 10.30 3.55 8.28
C VAL A 87 10.02 2.68 9.51
N LYS A 88 8.88 2.00 9.54
CA LYS A 88 8.46 1.08 10.62
C LYS A 88 7.54 0.01 10.03
N PRO A 89 8.08 -0.94 9.25
CA PRO A 89 7.26 -1.94 8.58
C PRO A 89 6.67 -2.94 9.57
N LYS A 90 5.43 -3.31 9.34
CA LYS A 90 4.73 -4.42 10.00
C LYS A 90 4.95 -5.72 9.22
N GLY A 91 4.61 -6.86 9.82
CA GLY A 91 4.63 -8.16 9.13
C GLY A 91 3.84 -8.13 7.81
N THR A 92 2.67 -7.48 7.79
CA THR A 92 1.81 -7.31 6.61
C THR A 92 2.45 -6.47 5.51
N ASP A 93 3.32 -5.52 5.84
CA ASP A 93 4.02 -4.71 4.83
C ASP A 93 5.07 -5.55 4.11
N TRP A 94 5.82 -6.37 4.86
CA TRP A 94 6.78 -7.33 4.30
C TRP A 94 6.09 -8.40 3.45
N GLN A 95 4.98 -8.96 3.92
CA GLN A 95 4.16 -9.91 3.14
C GLN A 95 3.79 -9.31 1.79
N ARG A 96 3.14 -8.14 1.79
CA ARG A 96 2.65 -7.51 0.58
C ARG A 96 3.77 -7.12 -0.38
N ALA A 97 4.89 -6.62 0.13
CA ALA A 97 6.07 -6.39 -0.70
C ALA A 97 6.56 -7.70 -1.35
N GLY A 98 6.58 -8.80 -0.58
CA GLY A 98 6.90 -10.13 -1.09
C GLY A 98 5.95 -10.59 -2.21
N GLU A 99 4.64 -10.35 -2.07
CA GLU A 99 3.64 -10.64 -3.11
C GLU A 99 3.86 -9.84 -4.38
N ILE A 100 4.20 -8.55 -4.26
CA ILE A 100 4.52 -7.70 -5.41
C ILE A 100 5.71 -8.31 -6.17
N TYR A 101 6.77 -8.72 -5.47
CA TYR A 101 7.92 -9.36 -6.09
C TYR A 101 7.57 -10.73 -6.69
N ALA A 102 6.71 -11.51 -6.03
CA ALA A 102 6.24 -12.78 -6.55
C ALA A 102 5.43 -12.61 -7.85
N ASP A 103 4.53 -11.63 -7.91
CA ASP A 103 3.71 -11.31 -9.10
C ASP A 103 4.57 -10.96 -10.32
N VAL A 104 5.72 -10.32 -10.12
CA VAL A 104 6.63 -9.90 -11.20
C VAL A 104 7.73 -10.93 -11.50
N GLY A 105 7.72 -12.09 -10.82
CA GLY A 105 8.69 -13.16 -10.99
C GLY A 105 10.05 -12.93 -10.31
N GLU A 106 10.18 -11.93 -9.44
CA GLU A 106 11.40 -11.65 -8.67
C GLU A 106 11.45 -12.53 -7.40
N ALA A 107 11.55 -13.85 -7.60
CA ALA A 107 11.39 -14.87 -6.56
C ALA A 107 12.34 -14.70 -5.36
N GLN A 108 13.57 -14.25 -5.58
CA GLN A 108 14.52 -14.03 -4.49
C GLN A 108 14.07 -12.90 -3.57
N LYS A 109 13.68 -11.74 -4.12
CA LYS A 109 13.16 -10.63 -3.33
C LYS A 109 11.85 -11.01 -2.64
N ALA A 110 10.99 -11.77 -3.31
CA ALA A 110 9.77 -12.29 -2.69
C ALA A 110 10.09 -13.07 -1.41
N GLU A 111 11.00 -14.04 -1.50
CA GLU A 111 11.42 -14.86 -0.36
C GLU A 111 12.07 -14.04 0.75
N GLU A 112 12.95 -13.09 0.44
CA GLU A 112 13.58 -12.23 1.44
C GLU A 112 12.53 -11.45 2.25
N ASN A 113 11.50 -10.92 1.59
CA ASN A 113 10.41 -10.19 2.24
C ASN A 113 9.49 -11.13 3.03
N PHE A 114 9.18 -12.31 2.50
CA PHE A 114 8.41 -13.33 3.24
C PHE A 114 9.15 -13.82 4.49
N GLN A 115 10.47 -14.00 4.44
CA GLN A 115 11.27 -14.37 5.62
C GLN A 115 11.25 -13.27 6.68
N LYS A 116 11.30 -12.00 6.27
CA LYS A 116 11.14 -10.87 7.21
C LYS A 116 9.78 -10.88 7.89
N MET A 117 8.69 -11.12 7.14
CA MET A 117 7.35 -11.31 7.72
C MET A 117 7.33 -12.47 8.72
N LEU A 118 7.88 -13.62 8.36
CA LEU A 118 7.89 -14.80 9.25
C LEU A 118 8.72 -14.58 10.52
N SER A 119 9.63 -13.60 10.51
CA SER A 119 10.49 -13.22 11.62
C SER A 119 9.91 -12.13 12.53
N THR A 120 8.75 -11.54 12.21
CA THR A 120 8.11 -10.54 13.07
C THR A 120 7.54 -11.16 14.36
N ASP A 121 7.29 -10.32 15.38
CA ASP A 121 6.90 -10.74 16.74
C ASP A 121 5.78 -11.82 16.71
N PRO A 122 5.93 -12.92 17.49
CA PRO A 122 4.90 -13.94 17.66
C PRO A 122 3.47 -13.45 17.92
N LYS A 123 3.28 -12.28 18.55
CA LYS A 123 1.97 -11.67 18.80
C LYS A 123 1.34 -11.05 17.56
N GLU A 124 2.16 -10.65 16.59
CA GLU A 124 1.73 -10.10 15.30
C GLU A 124 1.58 -11.17 14.21
N LYS A 125 1.69 -12.46 14.56
CA LYS A 125 1.66 -13.57 13.58
C LYS A 125 0.33 -13.63 12.84
N ASP A 126 0.30 -12.95 11.71
CA ASP A 126 -0.69 -13.08 10.65
C ASP A 126 -0.65 -14.50 10.09
N ASP A 127 -1.61 -15.32 10.50
CA ASP A 127 -1.79 -16.70 10.04
C ASP A 127 -2.25 -16.75 8.58
N THR A 128 -2.98 -15.76 8.11
CA THR A 128 -3.37 -15.61 6.70
C THR A 128 -2.15 -15.33 5.83
N GLY A 129 -1.32 -14.36 6.22
CA GLY A 129 -0.05 -14.09 5.53
C GLY A 129 0.89 -15.31 5.54
N ARG A 130 0.90 -16.10 6.62
CA ARG A 130 1.65 -17.37 6.67
C ARG A 130 1.10 -18.40 5.68
N ALA A 131 -0.21 -18.55 5.58
CA ALA A 131 -0.84 -19.46 4.62
C ALA A 131 -0.56 -19.03 3.17
N GLU A 132 -0.55 -17.72 2.89
CA GLU A 132 -0.21 -17.14 1.58
C GLU A 132 1.24 -17.43 1.19
N ILE A 133 2.18 -17.26 2.12
CA ILE A 133 3.59 -17.61 1.92
C ILE A 133 3.75 -19.12 1.72
N GLY A 134 3.03 -19.94 2.50
CA GLY A 134 3.03 -21.39 2.34
C GLY A 134 2.55 -21.83 0.95
N ALA A 135 1.44 -21.24 0.50
CA ALA A 135 0.90 -21.42 -0.84
C ALA A 135 1.90 -21.01 -1.95
N TRP A 136 2.65 -19.92 -1.74
CA TRP A 136 3.72 -19.51 -2.65
C TRP A 136 4.88 -20.51 -2.70
N TYR A 137 5.32 -21.07 -1.57
CA TYR A 137 6.35 -22.10 -1.55
C TYR A 137 5.93 -23.37 -2.30
N ILE A 138 4.68 -23.80 -2.15
CA ILE A 138 4.13 -24.94 -2.91
C ILE A 138 4.17 -24.64 -4.42
N ARG A 139 3.65 -23.49 -4.85
CA ARG A 139 3.65 -23.09 -6.28
C ARG A 139 5.05 -22.95 -6.87
N THR A 140 6.05 -22.66 -6.04
CA THR A 140 7.46 -22.54 -6.46
C THR A 140 8.28 -23.83 -6.27
N GLY A 141 7.62 -24.97 -6.05
CA GLY A 141 8.25 -26.29 -6.01
C GLY A 141 8.85 -26.68 -4.66
N ARG A 142 8.69 -25.86 -3.62
CA ARG A 142 9.17 -26.12 -2.26
C ARG A 142 8.02 -26.58 -1.38
N ARG A 143 7.43 -27.71 -1.78
CA ARG A 143 6.21 -28.25 -1.19
C ARG A 143 6.31 -28.44 0.33
N ASP A 144 7.36 -29.11 0.80
CA ASP A 144 7.54 -29.44 2.22
C ASP A 144 7.51 -28.17 3.11
N LYS A 145 8.22 -27.12 2.70
CA LYS A 145 8.25 -25.83 3.41
C LYS A 145 6.89 -25.14 3.39
N GLY A 146 6.17 -25.23 2.28
CA GLY A 146 4.84 -24.65 2.17
C GLY A 146 3.78 -25.39 3.00
N GLU A 147 3.85 -26.72 3.05
CA GLU A 147 3.00 -27.57 3.90
C GLU A 147 3.24 -27.30 5.38
N GLU A 148 4.49 -27.09 5.80
CA GLU A 148 4.82 -26.71 7.17
C GLU A 148 4.13 -25.38 7.56
N LEU A 149 4.22 -24.37 6.70
CA LEU A 149 3.62 -23.06 6.96
C LEU A 149 2.08 -23.09 6.97
N LEU A 150 1.47 -23.84 6.05
CA LEU A 150 0.02 -24.07 6.06
C LEU A 150 -0.42 -24.82 7.32
N SER A 151 0.33 -25.84 7.75
CA SER A 151 0.07 -26.57 8.98
C SER A 151 0.12 -25.66 10.20
N GLN A 152 1.12 -24.78 10.28
CA GLN A 152 1.21 -23.77 11.33
C GLN A 152 0.03 -22.77 11.32
N ALA A 153 -0.40 -22.33 10.13
CA ALA A 153 -1.56 -21.42 9.99
C ALA A 153 -2.86 -22.10 10.45
N LEU A 154 -3.13 -23.31 9.98
CA LEU A 154 -4.30 -24.10 10.34
C LEU A 154 -4.30 -24.53 11.82
N ALA A 155 -3.15 -24.84 12.40
CA ALA A 155 -3.05 -25.11 13.83
C ALA A 155 -3.41 -23.89 14.68
N ARG A 156 -3.13 -22.68 14.18
CA ARG A 156 -3.47 -21.42 14.85
C ARG A 156 -4.95 -21.07 14.71
N ASN A 157 -5.51 -21.21 13.52
CA ASN A 157 -6.91 -20.92 13.23
C ASN A 157 -7.52 -22.00 12.31
N PRO A 158 -8.00 -23.12 12.87
CA PRO A 158 -8.47 -24.26 12.08
C PRO A 158 -9.70 -23.98 11.22
N GLY A 159 -10.46 -22.92 11.55
CA GLY A 159 -11.69 -22.52 10.88
C GLY A 159 -11.53 -21.38 9.89
N GLU A 160 -10.31 -20.88 9.67
CA GLU A 160 -10.09 -19.80 8.70
C GLU A 160 -10.24 -20.34 7.27
N LEU A 161 -11.34 -19.95 6.61
CA LEU A 161 -11.66 -20.36 5.25
C LEU A 161 -10.50 -20.07 4.30
N TRP A 162 -9.88 -18.89 4.42
CA TRP A 162 -8.85 -18.47 3.47
C TRP A 162 -7.60 -19.34 3.52
N HIS A 163 -7.26 -19.98 4.64
CA HIS A 163 -6.11 -20.90 4.68
C HIS A 163 -6.32 -22.10 3.74
N TYR A 164 -7.53 -22.66 3.72
CA TYR A 164 -7.89 -23.74 2.80
C TYR A 164 -7.98 -23.25 1.35
N VAL A 165 -8.49 -22.03 1.11
CA VAL A 165 -8.50 -21.43 -0.23
C VAL A 165 -7.08 -21.26 -0.76
N ARG A 166 -6.15 -20.72 0.03
CA ARG A 166 -4.73 -20.57 -0.36
C ARG A 166 -4.06 -21.92 -0.63
N ALA A 167 -4.35 -22.93 0.20
CA ALA A 167 -3.87 -24.29 -0.03
C ALA A 167 -4.42 -24.85 -1.36
N ALA A 168 -5.73 -24.74 -1.59
CA ALA A 168 -6.37 -25.22 -2.81
C ALA A 168 -5.83 -24.51 -4.06
N GLU A 169 -5.69 -23.17 -4.01
CA GLU A 169 -5.07 -22.39 -5.08
C GLU A 169 -3.66 -22.92 -5.39
N ALA A 170 -2.85 -23.18 -4.36
CA ALA A 170 -1.49 -23.67 -4.53
C ALA A 170 -1.41 -25.07 -5.14
N TYR A 171 -2.17 -26.03 -4.61
CA TYR A 171 -2.14 -27.42 -5.09
C TYR A 171 -2.75 -27.58 -6.49
N LEU A 172 -3.73 -26.75 -6.84
CA LEU A 172 -4.40 -26.79 -8.13
C LEU A 172 -3.75 -25.87 -9.18
N GLY A 173 -2.69 -25.14 -8.81
CA GLY A 173 -2.01 -24.21 -9.72
C GLY A 173 -2.88 -23.01 -10.11
N VAL A 174 -3.87 -22.65 -9.29
CA VAL A 174 -4.68 -21.44 -9.50
C VAL A 174 -3.90 -20.23 -9.00
N PRO A 175 -3.76 -19.16 -9.80
CA PRO A 175 -3.11 -17.92 -9.35
C PRO A 175 -3.83 -17.35 -8.11
N PRO A 176 -3.11 -16.76 -7.15
CA PRO A 176 -3.72 -16.21 -5.94
C PRO A 176 -4.73 -15.11 -6.29
N GLY A 177 -5.90 -15.17 -5.65
CA GLY A 177 -6.87 -14.07 -5.68
C GLY A 177 -6.27 -12.79 -5.07
N ARG A 178 -6.42 -11.65 -5.77
CA ARG A 178 -5.91 -10.35 -5.36
C ARG A 178 -7.03 -9.46 -4.86
#